data_AF-A0A7X0WE78-F1
#
_entry.id   AF-A0A7X0WE78-F1
#
_cell.length_a   1.000
_cell.length_b   1.000
_cell.length_c   1.000
_cell.angle_alpha   90.00
_cell.angle_beta   90.00
_cell.angle_gamma   90.00
#
_symmetry.space_group_name_H-M   'P 1'
#
loop_
_entity.id
_entity.type
_entity.pdbx_description
1 polymer ?
#
loop_
_entity_poly.entity_id
_entity_poly.type
_entity_poly.pdbx_seq_one_letter_code
_entity_poly.pdbx_strand_id
1 'polypeptide(L)'
;MGLNHDFMSSKIGIVKYQAVHEGVKVEDDLMSYMLDSLQWIDTEWNELGNRNRGLNYYGITIIRGDSLKLLMDIVSSWVNLYQNAPSQFTMTGDFQLDSNTYEKIEYQKAEVIGQLTKLVEICEAAWNNDIQVVHFGI
;
A
#
# COMPACT_ATOMS: atom_id res chain seq x y z
N MET A 1 -18.74 1.20 4.15
CA MET A 1 -17.83 1.45 3.01
C MET A 1 -16.53 1.87 3.66
N GLY A 2 -15.53 0.98 3.71
CA GLY A 2 -14.26 1.27 4.40
C GLY A 2 -13.43 2.30 3.65
N LEU A 3 -12.51 2.97 4.36
CA LEU A 3 -11.50 3.83 3.74
C LEU A 3 -10.47 2.96 2.99
N ASN A 4 -9.90 3.48 1.91
CA ASN A 4 -8.96 2.75 1.08
C ASN A 4 -7.85 3.68 0.60
N HIS A 5 -6.65 3.12 0.48
CA HIS A 5 -5.54 3.70 -0.25
C HIS A 5 -5.61 3.28 -1.72
N ASP A 6 -5.45 4.24 -2.62
CA ASP A 6 -5.41 3.99 -4.06
C ASP A 6 -3.95 3.94 -4.55
N PHE A 7 -3.54 2.85 -5.19
CA PHE A 7 -2.25 2.72 -5.87
C PHE A 7 -2.45 2.62 -7.36
N MET A 8 -1.63 3.34 -8.11
CA MET A 8 -1.97 3.72 -9.47
C MET A 8 -0.72 3.85 -10.35
N SER A 9 -0.67 3.14 -11.49
CA SER A 9 0.44 3.26 -12.45
C SER A 9 0.36 4.53 -13.28
N SER A 10 1.45 5.28 -13.37
CA SER A 10 1.51 6.53 -14.13
C SER A 10 2.86 6.76 -14.77
N LYS A 11 2.90 7.51 -15.87
CA LYS A 11 4.16 7.92 -16.49
C LYS A 11 4.97 8.78 -15.52
N ILE A 12 6.30 8.67 -15.60
CA ILE A 12 7.21 9.46 -14.78
C ILE A 12 6.89 10.95 -14.95
N GLY A 13 6.75 11.65 -13.82
CA GLY A 13 6.47 13.08 -13.80
C GLY A 13 4.99 13.46 -13.85
N ILE A 14 4.08 12.51 -14.09
CA ILE A 14 2.63 12.76 -14.10
C ILE A 14 2.03 12.32 -12.77
N VAL A 15 1.52 13.29 -12.00
CA VAL A 15 0.96 13.08 -10.66
C VAL A 15 -0.48 13.60 -10.65
N LYS A 16 -1.35 12.95 -11.42
CA LYS A 16 -2.78 13.29 -11.52
C LYS A 16 -3.61 12.02 -11.55
N TYR A 17 -4.60 11.92 -10.66
CA TYR A 17 -5.48 10.76 -10.54
C TYR A 17 -6.13 10.34 -11.87
N GLN A 18 -6.57 11.31 -12.68
CA GLN A 18 -7.23 11.07 -13.98
C GLN A 18 -6.29 10.57 -15.10
N ALA A 19 -4.97 10.66 -14.92
CA ALA A 19 -3.97 10.30 -15.92
C ALA A 19 -3.31 8.93 -15.65
N VAL A 20 -3.93 8.14 -14.77
CA VAL A 20 -3.50 6.81 -14.36
C VAL A 20 -4.20 5.76 -15.22
N HIS A 21 -3.47 4.69 -15.57
CA HIS A 21 -3.96 3.61 -16.42
C HIS A 21 -4.61 2.46 -15.64
N GLU A 22 -3.92 1.96 -14.62
CA GLU A 22 -4.34 0.79 -13.84
C GLU A 22 -4.12 1.05 -12.36
N GLY A 23 -4.99 0.50 -11.51
CA GLY A 23 -4.93 0.75 -10.08
C GLY A 23 -5.51 -0.35 -9.21
N VAL A 24 -5.10 -0.36 -7.94
CA VAL A 24 -5.62 -1.22 -6.89
C VAL A 24 -6.01 -0.38 -5.69
N LYS A 25 -7.09 -0.80 -5.03
CA LYS A 25 -7.49 -0.29 -3.71
C LYS A 25 -7.02 -1.27 -2.66
N VAL A 26 -6.38 -0.74 -1.62
CA VAL A 26 -6.03 -1.50 -0.43
C VAL A 26 -6.72 -0.88 0.77
N GLU A 27 -7.41 -1.70 1.56
CA GLU A 27 -8.10 -1.27 2.76
C GLU A 27 -7.16 -0.55 3.74
N ASP A 28 -7.65 0.54 4.32
CA ASP A 28 -6.91 1.39 5.24
C ASP A 28 -6.40 0.63 6.48
N ASP A 29 -7.25 -0.17 7.11
CA ASP A 29 -6.86 -0.98 8.27
C ASP A 29 -5.74 -1.97 7.95
N LEU A 30 -5.76 -2.57 6.74
CA LEU A 30 -4.72 -3.47 6.27
C LEU A 30 -3.41 -2.71 6.01
N MET A 31 -3.48 -1.53 5.42
CA MET A 31 -2.32 -0.66 5.20
C MET A 31 -1.70 -0.20 6.51
N SER A 32 -2.53 0.22 7.47
CA SER A 32 -2.15 0.66 8.80
C SER A 32 -1.46 -0.47 9.58
N TYR A 33 -1.95 -1.70 9.46
CA TYR A 33 -1.32 -2.86 10.10
C TYR A 33 0.12 -3.12 9.61
N MET A 34 0.42 -2.77 8.36
CA MET A 34 1.75 -2.98 7.75
C MET A 34 2.63 -1.73 7.75
N LEU A 35 2.13 -0.61 8.30
CA LEU A 35 2.68 0.74 8.10
C LEU A 35 4.17 0.84 8.42
N ASP A 36 4.62 0.25 9.53
CA ASP A 36 6.02 0.30 9.96
C ASP A 36 6.98 -0.22 8.89
N SER A 37 6.62 -1.33 8.23
CA SER A 37 7.43 -1.90 7.15
C SER A 37 7.44 -1.02 5.90
N LEU A 38 6.33 -0.35 5.62
CA LEU A 38 6.22 0.56 4.47
C LEU A 38 7.02 1.85 4.68
N GLN A 39 7.25 2.28 5.93
CA GLN A 39 8.08 3.46 6.26
C GLN A 39 9.57 3.29 5.93
N TRP A 40 10.02 2.11 5.49
CA TRP A 40 11.41 1.89 5.10
C TRP A 40 11.74 2.34 3.66
N ILE A 41 10.71 2.64 2.87
CA ILE A 41 10.85 2.96 1.45
C ILE A 41 11.17 4.45 1.30
N ASP A 42 12.23 4.80 0.57
CA ASP A 42 12.47 6.21 0.21
C ASP A 42 11.46 6.64 -0.88
N THR A 43 10.73 7.73 -0.67
CA THR A 43 9.62 8.17 -1.55
C THR A 43 9.63 9.68 -1.77
N GLU A 44 8.71 10.17 -2.60
CA GLU A 44 8.45 11.61 -2.76
C GLU A 44 7.00 11.92 -2.39
N TRP A 45 6.75 13.00 -1.65
CA TRP A 45 5.41 13.34 -1.15
C TRP A 45 4.86 14.59 -1.80
N ASN A 46 3.60 14.53 -2.25
CA ASN A 46 2.79 15.59 -2.87
C ASN A 46 3.33 16.17 -4.19
N GLU A 47 4.64 16.37 -4.29
CA GLU A 47 5.32 16.95 -5.44
C GLU A 47 6.66 16.26 -5.71
N LEU A 48 7.05 16.22 -6.98
CA LEU A 48 8.29 15.58 -7.41
C LEU A 48 9.50 16.29 -6.80
N GLY A 49 10.43 15.51 -6.26
CA GLY A 49 11.65 15.97 -5.61
C GLY A 49 11.50 16.22 -4.11
N ASN A 50 10.29 16.23 -3.54
CA ASN A 50 10.08 16.34 -2.10
C ASN A 50 10.32 14.98 -1.41
N ARG A 51 11.60 14.64 -1.24
CA ARG A 51 12.06 13.36 -0.69
C ARG A 51 11.60 13.16 0.75
N ASN A 52 11.00 12.00 1.00
CA ASN A 52 10.50 11.55 2.28
C ASN A 52 10.73 10.03 2.42
N ARG A 53 10.16 9.43 3.45
CA ARG A 53 10.12 7.98 3.65
C ARG A 53 8.69 7.53 3.87
N GLY A 54 8.41 6.31 3.42
CA GLY A 54 7.12 5.68 3.52
C GLY A 54 6.02 6.32 2.69
N LEU A 55 4.80 5.92 3.00
CA LEU A 55 3.60 6.44 2.37
C LEU A 55 3.11 7.69 3.10
N ASN A 56 2.76 8.71 2.33
CA ASN A 56 2.00 9.85 2.82
C ASN A 56 0.55 9.41 3.06
N TYR A 57 0.21 9.19 4.33
CA TYR A 57 -1.05 8.59 4.72
C TYR A 57 -2.29 9.42 4.33
N TYR A 58 -2.17 10.75 4.32
CA TYR A 58 -3.26 11.70 3.97
C TYR A 58 -2.98 12.49 2.69
N GLY A 59 -2.10 11.98 1.83
CA GLY A 59 -1.69 12.73 0.64
C GLY A 59 -1.10 11.86 -0.43
N ILE A 60 -0.36 12.48 -1.34
CA ILE A 60 0.16 11.77 -2.50
C ILE A 60 1.57 11.27 -2.20
N THR A 61 1.85 10.03 -2.59
CA THR A 61 3.19 9.44 -2.60
C THR A 61 3.56 9.04 -4.02
N ILE A 62 4.78 9.34 -4.43
CA ILE A 62 5.32 8.97 -5.74
C ILE A 62 6.46 7.98 -5.49
N ILE A 63 6.39 6.84 -6.16
CA ILE A 63 7.27 5.68 -5.96
C ILE A 63 7.80 5.25 -7.33
N ARG A 64 9.13 5.21 -7.48
CA ARG A 64 9.81 4.94 -8.76
C ARG A 64 11.20 4.41 -8.52
N GLY A 65 11.80 3.81 -9.55
CA GLY A 65 13.15 3.25 -9.44
C GLY A 65 13.24 2.24 -8.30
N ASP A 66 14.40 2.15 -7.64
CA ASP A 66 14.68 1.09 -6.65
C ASP A 66 13.68 1.04 -5.48
N SER A 67 13.05 2.17 -5.15
CA SER A 67 11.97 2.24 -4.15
C SER A 67 10.74 1.40 -4.53
N LEU A 68 10.44 1.29 -5.83
CA LEU A 68 9.35 0.47 -6.33
C LEU A 68 9.66 -1.02 -6.16
N LYS A 69 10.91 -1.41 -6.41
CA LYS A 69 11.38 -2.77 -6.16
C LYS A 69 11.32 -3.12 -4.67
N LEU A 70 11.76 -2.20 -3.80
CA LEU A 70 11.67 -2.39 -2.36
C LEU A 70 10.21 -2.53 -1.87
N LEU A 71 9.29 -1.69 -2.39
CA LEU A 71 7.86 -1.83 -2.10
C LEU A 71 7.35 -3.22 -2.51
N MET A 72 7.67 -3.66 -3.72
CA MET A 72 7.27 -4.97 -4.24
C MET A 72 7.78 -6.11 -3.36
N ASP A 73 9.04 -6.06 -2.91
CA ASP A 73 9.64 -7.08 -2.04
C ASP A 73 8.98 -7.12 -0.65
N ILE A 74 8.68 -5.96 -0.06
CA ILE A 74 7.99 -5.84 1.23
C ILE A 74 6.56 -6.40 1.12
N VAL A 75 5.79 -5.97 0.13
CA VAL A 75 4.39 -6.42 -0.04
C VAL A 75 4.34 -7.92 -0.37
N SER A 76 5.26 -8.42 -1.21
CA SER A 76 5.37 -9.86 -1.48
C SER A 76 5.69 -10.67 -0.22
N SER A 77 6.48 -10.11 0.70
CA SER A 77 6.76 -10.74 1.99
C SER A 77 5.51 -10.84 2.86
N TRP A 78 4.67 -9.79 2.87
CA TRP A 78 3.36 -9.82 3.53
C TRP A 78 2.40 -10.83 2.90
N VAL A 79 2.33 -10.90 1.56
CA VAL A 79 1.56 -11.94 0.85
C VAL A 79 1.99 -13.33 1.33
N ASN A 80 3.30 -13.60 1.34
CA ASN A 80 3.85 -14.87 1.80
C ASN A 80 3.54 -15.16 3.27
N LEU A 81 3.54 -14.14 4.13
CA LEU A 81 3.13 -14.30 5.53
C LEU A 81 1.64 -14.71 5.61
N TYR A 82 0.75 -13.98 4.94
CA TYR A 82 -0.69 -14.26 4.96
C TYR A 82 -1.09 -15.56 4.28
N GLN A 83 -0.26 -16.11 3.38
CA GLN A 83 -0.43 -17.48 2.87
C GLN A 83 -0.41 -18.55 3.98
N ASN A 84 0.16 -18.25 5.15
CA ASN A 84 0.16 -19.16 6.30
C ASN A 84 -1.04 -18.95 7.25
N ALA A 85 -1.86 -17.92 7.04
CA ALA A 85 -3.03 -17.67 7.86
C ALA A 85 -4.16 -18.70 7.61
N PRO A 86 -5.07 -18.91 8.56
CA PRO A 86 -6.34 -19.62 8.33
C PRO A 86 -7.20 -18.90 7.29
N SER A 87 -8.29 -19.54 6.81
CA SER A 87 -9.19 -18.94 5.80
C SER A 87 -9.81 -17.62 6.28
N GLN A 88 -10.08 -17.52 7.59
CA GLN A 88 -10.51 -16.32 8.28
C GLN A 88 -9.62 -16.12 9.51
N PHE A 89 -9.21 -14.87 9.76
CA PHE A 89 -8.38 -14.52 10.92
C PHE A 89 -8.69 -13.11 11.40
N THR A 90 -8.15 -12.75 12.55
CA THR A 90 -8.35 -11.43 13.17
C THR A 90 -7.02 -10.70 13.27
N MET A 91 -6.99 -9.44 12.86
CA MET A 91 -5.87 -8.53 13.11
C MET A 91 -6.28 -7.45 14.11
N THR A 92 -5.28 -6.86 14.77
CA THR A 92 -5.51 -5.70 15.63
C THR A 92 -5.53 -4.42 14.82
N GLY A 93 -6.55 -3.60 15.01
CA GLY A 93 -6.60 -2.22 14.52
C GLY A 93 -6.14 -1.23 15.59
N ASP A 94 -6.72 -0.05 15.59
CA ASP A 94 -6.38 1.04 16.51
C ASP A 94 -6.58 0.69 17.99
N PHE A 95 -5.79 1.34 18.84
CA PHE A 95 -5.97 1.24 20.28
C PHE A 95 -7.11 2.15 20.75
N GLN A 96 -8.16 1.56 21.31
CA GLN A 96 -9.31 2.28 21.84
C GLN A 96 -9.06 2.64 23.31
N LEU A 97 -8.95 3.94 23.58
CA LEU A 97 -8.71 4.46 24.94
C LEU A 97 -9.85 4.13 25.90
N ASP A 98 -11.11 4.21 25.44
CA ASP A 98 -12.29 4.02 26.28
C ASP A 98 -12.41 2.58 26.80
N SER A 99 -12.08 1.60 25.96
CA SER A 99 -12.12 0.19 26.30
C SER A 99 -10.77 -0.35 26.80
N ASN A 100 -9.68 0.43 26.66
CA ASN A 100 -8.31 0.02 26.94
C ASN A 100 -7.93 -1.28 26.21
N THR A 101 -8.36 -1.41 24.95
CA THR A 101 -8.11 -2.58 24.10
C THR A 101 -7.81 -2.17 22.67
N TYR A 102 -7.14 -3.05 21.92
CA TYR A 102 -7.03 -2.93 20.47
C TYR A 102 -8.33 -3.37 19.80
N GLU A 103 -8.73 -2.64 18.77
CA GLU A 103 -9.76 -3.08 17.84
C GLU A 103 -9.42 -4.47 17.26
N LYS A 104 -10.46 -5.25 16.96
CA LYS A 104 -10.35 -6.59 16.38
C LYS A 104 -11.08 -6.62 15.06
N ILE A 105 -10.32 -6.72 13.98
CA ILE A 105 -10.84 -6.66 12.61
C ILE A 105 -10.73 -8.05 12.01
N GLU A 106 -11.86 -8.59 11.56
CA GLU A 106 -11.92 -9.90 10.92
C GLU A 106 -11.64 -9.78 9.42
N TYR A 107 -10.79 -10.67 8.92
CA TYR A 107 -10.39 -10.72 7.53
C TYR A 107 -10.64 -12.08 6.91
N GLN A 108 -11.06 -12.07 5.64
CA GLN A 108 -10.96 -13.22 4.76
C GLN A 108 -9.58 -13.24 4.11
N LYS A 109 -8.85 -14.35 4.28
CA LYS A 109 -7.50 -14.51 3.73
C LYS A 109 -7.42 -14.24 2.23
N ALA A 110 -8.42 -14.70 1.48
CA ALA A 110 -8.48 -14.51 0.03
C ALA A 110 -8.56 -13.03 -0.36
N GLU A 111 -9.24 -12.20 0.44
CA GLU A 111 -9.39 -10.76 0.18
C GLU A 111 -8.08 -10.02 0.47
N VAL A 112 -7.44 -10.29 1.61
CA VAL A 112 -6.13 -9.71 1.97
C VAL A 112 -5.09 -10.06 0.92
N ILE A 113 -4.94 -11.35 0.59
CA ILE A 113 -3.99 -11.80 -0.44
C ILE A 113 -4.35 -11.19 -1.80
N GLY A 114 -5.63 -11.13 -2.15
CA GLY A 114 -6.08 -10.57 -3.43
C GLY A 114 -5.72 -9.08 -3.60
N GLN A 115 -5.87 -8.27 -2.56
CA GLN A 115 -5.49 -6.85 -2.57
C GLN A 115 -3.98 -6.68 -2.70
N LEU A 116 -3.20 -7.41 -1.89
CA LEU A 116 -1.74 -7.27 -1.87
C LEU A 116 -1.06 -7.85 -3.12
N THR A 117 -1.56 -8.97 -3.66
CA THR A 117 -1.05 -9.53 -4.92
C THR A 117 -1.27 -8.55 -6.08
N LYS A 118 -2.43 -7.90 -6.17
CA LYS A 118 -2.67 -6.87 -7.19
C LYS A 118 -1.74 -5.66 -7.03
N LEU A 119 -1.42 -5.28 -5.79
CA LEU A 119 -0.43 -4.24 -5.54
C LEU A 119 0.96 -4.65 -6.04
N VAL A 120 1.37 -5.90 -5.80
CA VAL A 120 2.62 -6.46 -6.34
C VAL A 120 2.60 -6.43 -7.87
N GLU A 121 1.52 -6.89 -8.51
CA GLU A 121 1.38 -6.90 -9.98
C GLU A 121 1.52 -5.49 -10.58
N ILE A 122 0.91 -4.46 -9.96
CA ILE A 122 1.05 -3.07 -10.41
C ILE A 122 2.49 -2.58 -10.23
N CYS A 123 3.14 -2.91 -9.12
CA CYS A 123 4.54 -2.54 -8.90
C CYS A 123 5.48 -3.21 -9.90
N GLU A 124 5.27 -4.51 -10.18
CA GLU A 124 6.03 -5.27 -11.15
C GLU A 124 5.84 -4.72 -12.56
N ALA A 125 4.59 -4.45 -12.97
CA ALA A 125 4.29 -3.85 -14.25
C ALA A 125 4.94 -2.45 -14.38
N ALA A 126 4.87 -1.64 -13.33
CA ALA A 126 5.47 -0.31 -13.35
C ALA A 126 7.01 -0.38 -13.43
N TRP A 127 7.63 -1.30 -12.70
CA TRP A 127 9.06 -1.54 -12.72
C TRP A 127 9.54 -1.99 -14.11
N ASN A 128 8.85 -2.97 -14.71
CA ASN A 128 9.21 -3.52 -16.02
C ASN A 128 9.05 -2.53 -17.17
N ASN A 129 8.17 -1.53 -17.03
CA ASN A 129 7.90 -0.52 -18.04
C ASN A 129 8.60 0.82 -17.77
N ASP A 130 9.46 0.90 -16.75
CA ASP A 130 10.15 2.14 -16.32
C ASP A 130 9.17 3.32 -16.10
N ILE A 131 8.09 3.05 -15.38
CA ILE A 131 7.09 4.04 -14.97
C ILE A 131 6.98 4.12 -13.44
N GLN A 132 6.20 5.07 -12.93
CA GLN A 132 6.02 5.26 -11.48
C GLN A 132 4.70 4.69 -10.98
N VAL A 133 4.65 4.38 -9.70
CA VAL A 133 3.41 4.18 -8.96
C VAL A 133 3.12 5.43 -8.15
N VAL A 134 1.90 5.92 -8.25
CA VAL A 134 1.36 7.01 -7.44
C VAL A 134 0.39 6.40 -6.44
N HIS A 135 0.61 6.69 -5.17
CA HIS A 135 -0.29 6.33 -4.08
C HIS A 135 -1.06 7.58 -3.64
N PHE A 136 -2.38 7.45 -3.50
CA PHE A 136 -3.25 8.45 -2.91
C PHE A 136 -3.73 7.93 -1.57
N GLY A 137 -3.33 8.64 -0.51
CA GLY A 137 -3.79 8.41 0.85
C GLY A 137 -5.28 8.70 1.05
N ILE A 138 -5.74 8.52 2.28
CA ILE A 138 -7.14 8.67 2.68
C ILE A 138 -7.55 10.13 2.95
#